data_AF-A0A6P5YD72-F1
#
_entry.id   AF-A0A6P5YD72-F1
#
_cell.length_a   1.000
_cell.length_b   1.000
_cell.length_c   1.000
_cell.angle_alpha   90.00
_cell.angle_beta   90.00
_cell.angle_gamma   90.00
#
_symmetry.space_group_name_H-M   'P 1'
#
loop_
_entity.id
_entity.type
_entity.pdbx_description
1 polymer ?
#
loop_
_entity_poly.entity_id
_entity_poly.type
_entity_poly.pdbx_seq_one_letter_code
_entity_poly.pdbx_strand_id
1 'polypeptide(L)'
;MERRAKAITSILFLEFLLLHNAVSQQTFEESAAASTLKQEPHHTHEVHCSRERSRAAWQIIEDYLMPFVEEEGYQISTKCRLHPDNDLFRDQEQHKIHLDVNEWRCGYCKKSFRAETFLDQHFDNRHYNLLNVNQTKCLADLCGALHCDFVMGSKLLKTKCNPAAAMRNRHLCESLADSCFPASQGPSASRLHELFLHQFCDDHTCSGKRKPFPKGGKEPKC
;
A
#
# COMPACT_ATOMS: atom_id res chain seq x y z
N MET A 1 40.47 -41.77 -41.90
CA MET A 1 41.00 -41.14 -40.66
C MET A 1 39.91 -40.32 -39.96
N GLU A 2 38.75 -40.93 -39.64
CA GLU A 2 37.59 -40.16 -39.13
C GLU A 2 36.84 -40.84 -37.97
N ARG A 3 37.23 -42.09 -37.62
CA ARG A 3 36.68 -42.80 -36.44
C ARG A 3 37.53 -42.66 -35.18
N ARG A 4 38.79 -42.20 -35.29
CA ARG A 4 39.69 -41.99 -34.13
C ARG A 4 39.47 -40.63 -33.44
N ALA A 5 38.96 -39.62 -34.15
CA ALA A 5 38.73 -38.29 -33.59
C ALA A 5 37.54 -38.24 -32.60
N LYS A 6 36.49 -39.03 -32.83
CA LYS A 6 35.28 -39.03 -31.98
C LYS A 6 35.47 -39.72 -30.62
N ALA A 7 36.37 -40.71 -30.54
CA ALA A 7 36.66 -41.40 -29.28
C ALA A 7 37.48 -40.52 -28.33
N ILE A 8 38.42 -39.73 -28.86
CA ILE A 8 39.29 -38.85 -28.06
C ILE A 8 38.49 -37.67 -27.48
N THR A 9 37.56 -37.10 -28.24
CA THR A 9 36.66 -36.03 -27.75
C THR A 9 35.68 -36.51 -26.68
N SER A 10 35.28 -37.79 -26.71
CA SER A 10 34.35 -38.34 -25.71
C SER A 10 35.03 -38.68 -24.38
N ILE A 11 36.32 -39.03 -24.40
CA ILE A 11 37.11 -39.32 -23.20
C ILE A 11 37.45 -38.03 -22.46
N LEU A 12 37.81 -36.95 -23.18
CA LEU A 12 38.08 -35.64 -22.58
C LEU A 12 36.86 -35.01 -21.89
N PHE A 13 35.64 -35.29 -22.39
CA PHE A 13 34.40 -34.80 -21.77
C PHE A 13 34.04 -35.57 -20.47
N LEU A 14 34.41 -36.85 -20.38
CA LEU A 14 34.22 -37.68 -19.18
C LEU A 14 35.22 -37.31 -18.07
N GLU A 15 36.48 -36.97 -18.41
CA GLU A 15 37.45 -36.50 -17.41
C GLU A 15 37.09 -35.11 -16.85
N PHE A 16 36.54 -34.21 -17.67
CA PHE A 16 36.08 -32.89 -17.22
C PHE A 16 34.89 -32.97 -16.23
N LEU A 17 33.99 -33.94 -16.41
CA LEU A 17 32.86 -34.18 -15.49
C LEU A 17 33.28 -34.81 -14.15
N LEU A 18 34.38 -35.56 -14.12
CA LEU A 18 34.93 -36.11 -12.87
C LEU A 18 35.69 -35.05 -12.05
N LEU A 19 36.37 -34.09 -12.71
CA LEU A 19 37.06 -32.98 -12.05
C LEU A 19 36.10 -31.95 -11.42
N HIS A 20 34.92 -31.71 -12.01
CA HIS A 20 33.92 -30.80 -11.41
C HIS A 20 33.23 -31.39 -10.17
N ASN A 21 33.09 -32.72 -10.08
CA ASN A 21 32.50 -33.35 -8.89
C ASN A 21 33.45 -33.35 -7.67
N ALA A 22 34.78 -33.35 -7.88
CA ALA A 22 35.76 -33.28 -6.80
C ALA A 22 35.86 -31.87 -6.16
N VAL A 23 35.66 -30.81 -6.95
CA VAL A 23 35.67 -29.41 -6.46
C VAL A 23 34.41 -29.10 -5.63
N SER A 24 33.30 -29.77 -5.90
CA SER A 24 32.01 -29.48 -5.25
C SER A 24 31.85 -30.11 -3.86
N GLN A 25 32.75 -31.00 -3.43
CA GLN A 25 32.70 -31.66 -2.11
C GLN A 25 33.69 -31.10 -1.08
N GLN A 26 34.58 -30.16 -1.44
CA GLN A 26 35.53 -29.54 -0.52
C GLN A 26 35.07 -28.22 0.12
N THR A 27 33.87 -27.72 -0.20
CA THR A 27 33.34 -26.47 0.40
C THR A 27 32.38 -26.70 1.58
N PHE A 28 32.37 -27.91 2.17
CA PHE A 28 31.43 -28.27 3.23
C PHE A 28 32.09 -28.87 4.47
N GLU A 29 33.29 -28.42 4.88
CA GLU A 29 33.81 -28.85 6.19
C GLU A 29 34.91 -27.97 6.80
N GLU A 30 34.88 -26.64 6.61
CA GLU A 30 35.75 -25.76 7.42
C GLU A 30 35.18 -24.35 7.61
N SER A 31 34.25 -24.23 8.56
CA SER A 31 33.93 -22.95 9.22
C SER A 31 33.25 -23.23 10.57
N ALA A 32 33.87 -24.12 11.36
CA ALA A 32 33.62 -24.20 12.79
C ALA A 32 34.75 -23.42 13.49
N ALA A 33 34.34 -22.40 14.25
CA ALA A 33 35.10 -21.59 15.20
C ALA A 33 35.53 -20.18 14.74
N ALA A 34 34.99 -19.22 15.49
CA ALA A 34 35.52 -17.90 15.81
C ALA A 34 35.40 -16.78 14.75
N SER A 35 34.25 -16.10 14.79
CA SER A 35 34.25 -14.72 15.29
C SER A 35 32.82 -14.27 15.58
N THR A 36 32.55 -14.03 16.87
CA THR A 36 31.35 -13.35 17.37
C THR A 36 31.40 -11.90 16.90
N LEU A 37 31.02 -11.65 15.65
CA LEU A 37 30.60 -10.32 15.24
C LEU A 37 29.21 -10.15 15.84
N LYS A 38 29.08 -9.24 16.81
CA LYS A 38 27.76 -8.74 17.22
C LYS A 38 27.03 -8.35 15.94
N GLN A 39 26.00 -9.12 15.60
CA GLN A 39 24.95 -8.64 14.71
C GLN A 39 24.31 -7.46 15.46
N GLU A 40 24.80 -6.27 15.18
CA GLU A 40 23.96 -5.07 15.25
C GLU A 40 22.66 -5.44 14.53
N PRO A 41 21.49 -5.30 15.16
CA PRO A 41 20.25 -5.61 14.49
C PRO A 41 20.17 -4.68 13.30
N HIS A 42 20.25 -5.26 12.09
CA HIS A 42 19.79 -4.58 10.90
C HIS A 42 18.31 -4.35 11.13
N HIS A 43 17.98 -3.21 11.74
CA HIS A 43 16.62 -2.74 11.90
C HIS A 43 16.09 -2.54 10.48
N THR A 44 15.56 -3.60 9.89
CA THR A 44 14.59 -3.48 8.82
C THR A 44 13.47 -2.67 9.44
N HIS A 45 13.42 -1.37 9.14
CA HIS A 45 12.31 -0.55 9.55
C HIS A 45 11.08 -1.07 8.79
N GLU A 46 10.43 -2.08 9.35
CA GLU A 46 9.27 -2.70 8.72
C GLU A 46 8.09 -1.76 8.89
N VAL A 47 7.64 -1.18 7.78
CA VAL A 47 6.40 -0.40 7.76
C VAL A 47 5.24 -1.40 7.68
N HIS A 48 4.53 -1.57 8.78
CA HIS A 48 3.28 -2.34 8.80
C HIS A 48 2.12 -1.50 8.26
N CYS A 49 2.19 -1.10 6.98
CA CYS A 49 1.12 -0.39 6.29
C CYS A 49 0.87 -1.00 4.92
N SER A 50 -0.36 -1.44 4.65
CA SER A 50 -0.75 -1.95 3.34
C SER A 50 -0.89 -0.81 2.34
N ARG A 51 0.05 -0.70 1.39
CA ARG A 51 0.06 0.33 0.35
C ARG A 51 -1.23 0.33 -0.49
N GLU A 52 -1.65 -0.84 -0.96
CA GLU A 52 -2.87 -1.01 -1.76
C GLU A 52 -4.12 -0.51 -1.01
N ARG A 53 -4.28 -0.87 0.27
CA ARG A 53 -5.37 -0.38 1.11
C ARG A 53 -5.26 1.12 1.39
N SER A 54 -4.05 1.65 1.56
CA SER A 54 -3.81 3.09 1.71
C SER A 54 -4.23 3.87 0.46
N ARG A 55 -3.90 3.35 -0.73
CA ARG A 55 -4.34 3.89 -2.03
C ARG A 55 -5.86 3.89 -2.15
N ALA A 56 -6.51 2.79 -1.79
CA ALA A 56 -7.97 2.69 -1.77
C ALA A 56 -8.61 3.71 -0.81
N ALA A 57 -8.06 3.87 0.40
CA ALA A 57 -8.52 4.88 1.35
C ALA A 57 -8.40 6.30 0.78
N TRP A 58 -7.27 6.60 0.14
CA TRP A 58 -7.06 7.90 -0.49
C TRP A 58 -8.02 8.14 -1.65
N GLN A 59 -8.20 7.17 -2.55
CA GLN A 59 -9.15 7.28 -3.66
C GLN A 59 -10.55 7.62 -3.14
N ILE A 60 -10.99 6.97 -2.06
CA ILE A 60 -12.28 7.29 -1.44
C ILE A 60 -12.33 8.73 -0.92
N ILE A 61 -11.27 9.20 -0.25
CA ILE A 61 -11.18 10.59 0.23
C ILE A 61 -11.26 11.55 -0.97
N GLU A 62 -10.50 11.31 -2.02
CA GLU A 62 -10.42 12.15 -3.21
C GLU A 62 -11.75 12.20 -3.99
N ASP A 63 -12.42 11.05 -4.15
CA ASP A 63 -13.65 10.94 -4.94
C ASP A 63 -14.89 11.38 -4.17
N TYR A 64 -14.96 11.11 -2.86
CA TYR A 64 -16.20 11.24 -2.07
C TYR A 64 -16.15 12.31 -0.97
N LEU A 65 -14.98 12.85 -0.61
CA LEU A 65 -14.84 13.88 0.43
C LEU A 65 -14.29 15.20 -0.10
N MET A 66 -13.14 15.16 -0.79
CA MET A 66 -12.46 16.36 -1.28
C MET A 66 -13.33 17.29 -2.14
N PRO A 67 -14.27 16.82 -3.00
CA PRO A 67 -15.12 17.72 -3.78
C PRO A 67 -15.92 18.68 -2.89
N PHE A 68 -16.42 18.18 -1.75
CA PHE A 68 -17.20 18.98 -0.81
C PHE A 68 -16.31 19.87 0.06
N VAL A 69 -15.12 19.40 0.42
CA VAL A 69 -14.13 20.21 1.15
C VAL A 69 -13.70 21.42 0.31
N GLU A 70 -13.44 21.19 -0.98
CA GLU A 70 -13.10 22.22 -1.97
C GLU A 70 -14.27 23.21 -2.17
N GLU A 71 -15.50 22.71 -2.33
CA GLU A 71 -16.71 23.53 -2.48
C GLU A 71 -16.96 24.44 -1.27
N GLU A 72 -16.72 23.92 -0.06
CA GLU A 72 -16.88 24.64 1.20
C GLU A 72 -15.70 25.59 1.50
N GLY A 73 -14.65 25.59 0.68
CA GLY A 73 -13.41 26.35 0.90
C GLY A 73 -12.69 25.98 2.20
N TYR A 74 -12.93 24.79 2.73
CA TYR A 74 -12.48 24.39 4.07
C TYR A 74 -11.03 23.89 4.04
N GLN A 75 -10.26 24.33 5.02
CA GLN A 75 -8.88 23.87 5.21
C GLN A 75 -8.85 22.78 6.27
N ILE A 76 -8.58 21.55 5.84
CA ILE A 76 -8.39 20.42 6.77
C ILE A 76 -7.18 20.73 7.66
N SER A 77 -7.32 20.54 8.97
CA SER A 77 -6.23 20.75 9.91
C SER A 77 -5.08 19.76 9.67
N THR A 78 -3.82 20.19 9.78
CA THR A 78 -2.65 19.30 9.74
C THR A 78 -2.64 18.25 10.84
N LYS A 79 -3.47 18.41 11.90
CA LYS A 79 -3.66 17.39 12.94
C LYS A 79 -4.67 16.31 12.56
N CYS A 80 -5.50 16.53 11.54
CA CYS A 80 -6.49 15.58 11.08
C CYS A 80 -5.82 14.41 10.34
N ARG A 81 -6.28 13.19 10.62
CA ARG A 81 -5.74 11.98 9.97
C ARG A 81 -6.04 11.89 8.48
N LEU A 82 -7.05 12.60 8.00
CA LEU A 82 -7.42 12.68 6.57
C LEU A 82 -6.67 13.79 5.83
N HIS A 83 -5.79 14.54 6.51
CA HIS A 83 -5.00 15.58 5.86
C HIS A 83 -4.11 14.97 4.77
N PRO A 84 -4.05 15.55 3.55
CA PRO A 84 -3.27 14.99 2.44
C PRO A 84 -1.80 14.73 2.78
N ASP A 85 -1.17 15.64 3.53
CA ASP A 85 0.24 15.56 3.93
C ASP A 85 0.52 14.51 5.02
N ASN A 86 -0.53 13.99 5.66
CA ASN A 86 -0.38 12.97 6.70
C ASN A 86 -0.39 11.55 6.15
N ASP A 87 -0.64 11.36 4.85
CA ASP A 87 -0.63 10.05 4.21
C ASP A 87 0.82 9.57 3.95
N LEU A 88 1.18 8.47 4.60
CA LEU A 88 2.51 7.86 4.54
C LEU A 88 3.00 7.62 3.11
N PHE A 89 2.12 7.22 2.19
CA PHE A 89 2.51 6.86 0.84
C PHE A 89 2.22 7.96 -0.20
N ARG A 90 1.62 9.10 0.20
CA ARG A 90 1.19 10.18 -0.71
C ARG A 90 2.25 10.57 -1.71
N ASP A 91 3.45 10.88 -1.24
CA ASP A 91 4.55 11.33 -2.10
C ASP A 91 4.89 10.26 -3.15
N GLN A 92 5.04 9.00 -2.73
CA GLN A 92 5.38 7.91 -3.64
C GLN A 92 4.27 7.62 -4.66
N GLU A 93 3.00 7.67 -4.24
CA GLU A 93 1.85 7.51 -5.13
C GLU A 93 1.79 8.64 -6.18
N GLN A 94 2.09 9.89 -5.80
CA GLN A 94 2.20 11.03 -6.73
C GLN A 94 3.38 10.90 -7.71
N HIS A 95 4.40 10.12 -7.35
CA HIS A 95 5.55 9.84 -8.21
C HIS A 95 5.38 8.57 -9.06
N LYS A 96 4.16 8.07 -9.22
CA LYS A 96 3.85 7.07 -10.24
C LYS A 96 3.46 7.75 -11.54
N ILE A 97 4.11 7.33 -12.62
CA ILE A 97 3.80 7.82 -13.96
C ILE A 97 3.28 6.63 -14.76
N HIS A 98 1.99 6.64 -15.09
CA HIS A 98 1.38 5.66 -15.99
C HIS A 98 1.45 6.20 -17.42
N LEU A 99 2.23 5.56 -18.28
CA LEU A 99 2.49 6.02 -19.65
C LEU A 99 1.65 5.27 -20.68
N ASP A 100 1.46 3.97 -20.46
CA ASP A 100 0.66 3.07 -21.28
C ASP A 100 0.19 1.88 -20.43
N VAL A 101 -0.74 1.07 -20.93
CA VAL A 101 -1.37 -0.08 -20.25
C VAL A 101 -0.36 -0.97 -19.51
N ASN A 102 0.82 -1.16 -20.09
CA ASN A 102 1.89 -2.00 -19.53
C ASN A 102 3.18 -1.20 -19.27
N GLU A 103 3.12 0.12 -19.14
CA GLU A 103 4.28 0.95 -18.84
C GLU A 103 4.02 1.90 -17.67
N TRP A 104 4.61 1.53 -16.53
CA TRP A 104 4.68 2.34 -15.32
C TRP A 104 6.10 2.84 -15.13
N ARG A 105 6.28 4.10 -14.73
CA ARG A 105 7.60 4.70 -14.53
C ARG A 105 7.72 5.33 -13.16
N CYS A 106 8.85 5.07 -12.50
CA CYS A 106 9.21 5.71 -11.24
C CYS A 106 9.54 7.19 -11.47
N GLY A 107 8.84 8.08 -10.78
CA GLY A 107 9.04 9.53 -10.83
C GLY A 107 10.41 9.97 -10.32
N TYR A 108 10.99 9.26 -9.35
CA TYR A 108 12.28 9.61 -8.75
C TYR A 108 13.49 9.25 -9.62
N CYS A 109 13.59 7.99 -10.08
CA CYS A 109 14.76 7.47 -10.79
C CYS A 109 14.50 7.07 -12.25
N LYS A 110 13.28 7.31 -12.76
CA LYS A 110 12.87 7.11 -14.15
C LYS A 110 12.94 5.65 -14.66
N LYS A 111 13.14 4.66 -13.79
CA LYS A 111 13.01 3.23 -14.16
C LYS A 111 11.58 2.90 -14.57
N SER A 112 11.42 2.16 -15.66
CA SER A 112 10.13 1.66 -16.15
C SER A 112 9.86 0.23 -15.67
N PHE A 113 8.58 -0.11 -15.54
CA PHE A 113 8.05 -1.36 -15.03
C PHE A 113 6.82 -1.76 -15.84
N ARG A 114 6.63 -3.06 -16.00
CA ARG A 114 5.52 -3.62 -16.79
C ARG A 114 4.15 -3.60 -16.10
N ALA A 115 4.11 -3.34 -14.79
CA ALA A 115 2.90 -3.28 -14.00
C ALA A 115 3.12 -2.43 -12.74
N GLU A 116 2.04 -1.85 -12.20
CA GLU A 116 2.07 -1.02 -10.99
C GLU A 116 2.67 -1.75 -9.79
N THR A 117 2.36 -3.03 -9.62
CA THR A 117 2.85 -3.85 -8.50
C THR A 117 4.37 -3.98 -8.49
N PHE A 118 5.02 -4.02 -9.66
CA PHE A 118 6.49 -4.01 -9.74
C PHE A 118 7.09 -2.64 -9.40
N LEU A 119 6.36 -1.55 -9.69
CA LEU A 119 6.75 -0.20 -9.29
C LEU A 119 6.57 -0.01 -7.76
N ASP A 120 5.49 -0.53 -7.19
CA ASP A 120 5.25 -0.53 -5.74
C ASP A 120 6.38 -1.25 -5.00
N GLN A 121 6.72 -2.47 -5.43
CA GLN A 121 7.84 -3.23 -4.88
C GLN A 121 9.18 -2.48 -5.04
N HIS A 122 9.36 -1.75 -6.14
CA HIS A 122 10.54 -0.92 -6.34
C HIS A 122 10.59 0.25 -5.35
N PHE A 123 9.47 0.90 -5.03
CA PHE A 123 9.44 1.93 -3.99
C PHE A 123 9.83 1.37 -2.63
N ASP A 124 9.29 0.22 -2.25
CA ASP A 124 9.59 -0.44 -0.98
C ASP A 124 11.08 -0.82 -0.87
N ASN A 125 11.70 -1.22 -1.98
CA ASN A 125 13.10 -1.67 -1.97
C ASN A 125 14.13 -0.54 -2.16
N ARG A 126 13.78 0.52 -2.88
CA ARG A 126 14.77 1.53 -3.38
C ARG A 126 14.47 2.95 -2.95
N HIS A 127 13.25 3.24 -2.50
CA HIS A 127 12.80 4.58 -2.10
C HIS A 127 12.13 4.60 -0.72
N TYR A 128 12.32 3.55 0.08
CA TYR A 128 11.84 3.46 1.45
C TYR A 128 12.28 4.66 2.30
N ASN A 129 13.53 5.11 2.11
CA ASN A 129 14.13 6.21 2.86
C ASN A 129 13.49 7.58 2.59
N LEU A 130 12.60 7.70 1.60
CA LEU A 130 11.82 8.91 1.33
C LEU A 130 10.54 8.98 2.16
N LEU A 131 10.15 7.89 2.83
CA LEU A 131 8.99 7.86 3.71
C LEU A 131 9.25 8.62 5.01
N ASN A 132 8.32 9.50 5.38
CA ASN A 132 8.35 10.20 6.66
C ASN A 132 7.58 9.42 7.73
N VAL A 133 8.10 8.25 8.10
CA VAL A 133 7.42 7.29 9.00
C VAL A 133 7.08 7.87 10.38
N ASN A 134 7.84 8.89 10.84
CA ASN A 134 7.65 9.49 12.16
C ASN A 134 6.47 10.46 12.23
N GLN A 135 6.18 11.17 11.13
CA GLN A 135 5.17 12.24 11.11
C GLN A 135 3.89 11.81 10.39
N THR A 136 4.01 10.95 9.39
CA THR A 136 2.87 10.47 8.60
C THR A 136 2.18 9.28 9.26
N LYS A 137 0.97 8.97 8.80
CA LYS A 137 0.12 7.90 9.30
C LYS A 137 -0.27 6.98 8.15
N CYS A 138 -0.45 5.70 8.47
CA CYS A 138 -0.99 4.74 7.52
C CYS A 138 -2.48 5.02 7.29
N LEU A 139 -2.89 5.38 6.06
CA LEU A 139 -4.32 5.53 5.75
C LEU A 139 -5.05 4.19 5.69
N ALA A 140 -4.35 3.07 5.47
CA ALA A 140 -4.98 1.74 5.49
C ALA A 140 -5.65 1.42 6.84
N ASP A 141 -5.16 2.01 7.95
CA ASP A 141 -5.77 1.89 9.27
C ASP A 141 -7.17 2.50 9.33
N LEU A 142 -7.51 3.39 8.39
CA LEU A 142 -8.82 4.03 8.27
C LEU A 142 -9.78 3.24 7.39
N CYS A 143 -9.34 2.16 6.74
CA CYS A 143 -10.16 1.46 5.76
C CYS A 143 -11.45 0.88 6.33
N GLY A 144 -11.46 0.49 7.60
CA GLY A 144 -12.67 0.06 8.28
C GLY A 144 -13.73 1.17 8.34
N ALA A 145 -13.30 2.41 8.62
CA ALA A 145 -14.19 3.58 8.68
C ALA A 145 -14.55 4.14 7.30
N LEU A 146 -13.62 4.06 6.34
CA LEU A 146 -13.77 4.63 5.00
C LEU A 146 -14.35 3.67 3.96
N HIS A 147 -14.67 2.42 4.32
CA HIS A 147 -15.19 1.42 3.37
C HIS A 147 -14.26 1.11 2.18
N CYS A 148 -12.94 1.03 2.37
CA CYS A 148 -11.98 0.73 1.28
C CYS A 148 -12.35 -0.48 0.42
N ASP A 149 -12.93 -1.51 1.05
CA ASP A 149 -13.35 -2.74 0.39
C ASP A 149 -14.38 -2.50 -0.73
N PHE A 150 -15.07 -1.33 -0.72
CA PHE A 150 -15.98 -0.85 -1.76
C PHE A 150 -15.26 -0.56 -3.09
N VAL A 151 -14.15 0.19 -3.06
CA VAL A 151 -13.38 0.53 -4.29
C VAL A 151 -12.40 -0.56 -4.70
N MET A 152 -11.90 -1.35 -3.74
CA MET A 152 -10.98 -2.46 -4.03
C MET A 152 -11.65 -3.61 -4.80
N GLY A 153 -12.96 -3.54 -5.07
CA GLY A 153 -13.67 -4.59 -5.80
C GLY A 153 -13.60 -5.94 -5.11
N SER A 154 -13.30 -5.96 -3.80
CA SER A 154 -13.31 -7.19 -3.03
C SER A 154 -14.72 -7.74 -3.19
N LYS A 155 -14.82 -8.92 -3.83
CA LYS A 155 -16.06 -9.68 -3.80
C LYS A 155 -16.27 -9.93 -2.33
N LEU A 156 -17.07 -9.10 -1.68
CA LEU A 156 -17.64 -9.38 -0.38
C LEU A 156 -18.39 -10.70 -0.61
N LEU A 157 -17.66 -11.82 -0.46
CA LEU A 157 -18.25 -13.06 -0.01
C LEU A 157 -19.18 -12.59 1.08
N LYS A 158 -20.49 -12.78 0.89
CA LYS A 158 -21.54 -12.23 1.75
C LYS A 158 -21.37 -12.85 3.14
N THR A 159 -20.34 -12.44 3.85
CA THR A 159 -20.01 -12.85 5.19
C THR A 159 -21.03 -12.16 6.05
N LYS A 160 -21.60 -12.94 6.97
CA LYS A 160 -22.53 -12.43 7.95
C LYS A 160 -21.92 -11.20 8.62
N CYS A 161 -22.70 -10.11 8.70
CA CYS A 161 -22.24 -8.88 9.35
C CYS A 161 -21.73 -9.19 10.76
N ASN A 162 -20.60 -8.59 11.12
CA ASN A 162 -20.06 -8.63 12.47
C ASN A 162 -20.46 -7.34 13.21
N PRO A 163 -21.39 -7.40 14.19
CA PRO A 163 -21.86 -6.21 14.89
C PRO A 163 -20.75 -5.46 15.64
N ALA A 164 -19.78 -6.19 16.19
CA ALA A 164 -18.67 -5.58 16.91
C ALA A 164 -17.73 -4.83 15.95
N ALA A 165 -17.50 -5.37 14.74
CA ALA A 165 -16.71 -4.67 13.73
C ALA A 165 -17.44 -3.42 13.21
N ALA A 166 -18.73 -3.52 12.93
CA ALA A 166 -19.56 -2.38 12.52
C ALA A 166 -19.52 -1.26 13.57
N MET A 167 -19.74 -1.58 14.85
CA MET A 167 -19.66 -0.59 15.94
C MET A 167 -18.29 0.07 16.06
N ARG A 168 -17.19 -0.71 15.99
CA ARG A 168 -15.83 -0.15 16.03
C ARG A 168 -15.55 0.78 14.86
N ASN A 169 -15.92 0.38 13.63
CA ASN A 169 -15.73 1.19 12.44
C ASN A 169 -16.57 2.47 12.49
N ARG A 170 -17.80 2.39 13.02
CA ARG A 170 -18.65 3.55 13.26
C ARG A 170 -17.99 4.56 14.19
N HIS A 171 -17.53 4.12 15.36
CA HIS A 171 -16.87 5.01 16.31
C HIS A 171 -15.58 5.62 15.76
N LEU A 172 -14.78 4.84 15.01
CA LEU A 172 -13.61 5.37 14.33
C LEU A 172 -14.02 6.45 13.31
N CYS A 173 -15.08 6.22 12.55
CA CYS A 173 -15.61 7.17 11.57
C CYS A 173 -16.11 8.47 12.24
N GLU A 174 -16.91 8.36 13.30
CA GLU A 174 -17.43 9.50 14.07
C GLU A 174 -16.26 10.32 14.66
N SER A 175 -15.24 9.66 15.21
CA SER A 175 -14.04 10.34 15.72
C SER A 175 -13.24 11.08 14.63
N LEU A 176 -13.23 10.58 13.39
CA LEU A 176 -12.67 11.33 12.27
C LEU A 176 -13.49 12.59 11.97
N ALA A 177 -14.83 12.49 11.97
CA ALA A 177 -15.70 13.65 11.78
C ALA A 177 -15.46 14.72 12.85
N ASP A 178 -15.38 14.31 14.12
CA ASP A 178 -15.13 15.23 15.25
C ASP A 178 -13.77 15.93 15.16
N SER A 179 -12.72 15.19 14.77
CA SER A 179 -11.35 15.71 14.76
C SER A 179 -11.00 16.49 13.49
N CYS A 180 -11.58 16.12 12.34
CA CYS A 180 -11.29 16.74 11.05
C CYS A 180 -12.25 17.87 10.70
N PHE A 181 -13.51 17.76 11.13
CA PHE A 181 -14.59 18.70 10.84
C PHE A 181 -15.37 19.06 12.12
N PRO A 182 -14.73 19.64 13.15
CA PRO A 182 -15.44 20.00 14.37
C PRO A 182 -16.47 21.10 14.10
N ALA A 183 -17.75 20.84 14.40
CA ALA A 183 -18.84 21.79 14.17
C ALA A 183 -18.65 23.15 14.88
N SER A 184 -17.83 23.18 15.93
CA SER A 184 -17.45 24.42 16.63
C SER A 184 -16.56 25.36 15.82
N GLN A 185 -15.95 24.91 14.71
CA GLN A 185 -15.10 25.73 13.85
C GLN A 185 -15.87 26.50 12.75
N GLY A 186 -17.21 26.52 12.84
CA GLY A 186 -18.06 27.38 12.02
C GLY A 186 -18.91 26.64 11.00
N PRO A 187 -19.68 27.37 10.15
CA PRO A 187 -20.72 26.78 9.32
C PRO A 187 -20.21 25.76 8.29
N SER A 188 -19.07 26.04 7.64
CA SER A 188 -18.46 25.11 6.68
C SER A 188 -18.01 23.81 7.35
N ALA A 189 -17.36 23.90 8.51
CA ALA A 189 -16.97 22.74 9.30
C ALA A 189 -18.19 21.92 9.73
N SER A 190 -19.27 22.58 10.17
CA SER A 190 -20.53 21.92 10.54
C SER A 190 -21.18 21.18 9.37
N ARG A 191 -21.23 21.78 8.18
CA ARG A 191 -21.78 21.11 6.98
C ARG A 191 -20.94 19.91 6.56
N LEU A 192 -19.62 20.04 6.60
CA LEU A 192 -18.71 18.91 6.32
C LEU A 192 -18.80 17.81 7.36
N HIS A 193 -19.01 18.16 8.63
CA HIS A 193 -19.24 17.20 9.70
C HIS A 193 -20.48 16.34 9.41
N GLU A 194 -21.62 16.98 9.18
CA GLU A 194 -22.88 16.30 8.86
C GLU A 194 -22.78 15.47 7.58
N LEU A 195 -22.12 16.02 6.55
CA LEU A 195 -21.84 15.31 5.31
C LEU A 195 -20.99 14.07 5.57
N PHE A 196 -19.91 14.18 6.35
CA PHE A 196 -19.03 13.05 6.64
C PHE A 196 -19.77 11.94 7.39
N LEU A 197 -20.57 12.29 8.41
CA LEU A 197 -21.38 11.32 9.15
C LEU A 197 -22.35 10.56 8.23
N HIS A 198 -23.09 11.27 7.38
CA HIS A 198 -24.05 10.66 6.46
C HIS A 198 -23.39 9.88 5.32
N GLN A 199 -22.27 10.36 4.80
CA GLN A 199 -21.61 9.79 3.63
C GLN A 199 -20.78 8.55 3.98
N PHE A 200 -20.18 8.52 5.18
CA PHE A 200 -19.23 7.48 5.61
C PHE A 200 -19.72 6.66 6.81
N CYS A 201 -20.29 7.30 7.84
CA CYS A 201 -20.47 6.65 9.14
C CYS A 201 -21.79 5.90 9.30
N ASP A 202 -22.84 6.42 8.69
CA ASP A 202 -24.21 5.91 8.75
C ASP A 202 -24.38 4.46 8.24
N ASP A 203 -23.44 4.00 7.43
CA ASP A 203 -23.45 2.67 6.81
C ASP A 203 -22.74 1.60 7.64
N HIS A 204 -22.12 1.99 8.75
CA HIS A 204 -21.55 1.06 9.73
C HIS A 204 -22.64 0.44 10.62
N THR A 205 -23.56 -0.29 10.00
CA THR A 205 -24.66 -1.00 10.65
C THR A 205 -24.87 -2.39 10.04
N CYS A 206 -25.34 -3.33 10.87
CA CYS A 206 -25.77 -4.64 10.38
C CYS A 206 -27.22 -4.65 9.87
N SER A 207 -27.95 -3.54 10.00
CA SER A 207 -29.28 -3.38 9.44
C SER A 207 -29.16 -3.21 7.93
N GLY A 208 -29.25 -4.33 7.20
CA GLY A 208 -29.06 -4.34 5.75
C GLY A 208 -30.07 -3.45 5.04
N LYS A 209 -29.59 -2.32 4.49
CA LYS A 209 -30.28 -1.47 3.50
C LYS A 209 -29.50 -0.23 3.07
N ARG A 210 -28.43 0.18 3.77
CA ARG A 210 -27.67 1.37 3.38
C ARG A 210 -26.39 1.01 2.61
N LYS A 211 -26.03 1.88 1.68
CA LYS A 211 -24.94 1.67 0.71
C LYS A 211 -23.96 2.82 0.88
N PRO A 212 -22.65 2.54 1.01
CA PRO A 212 -21.61 3.55 1.07
C PRO A 212 -21.80 4.60 -0.01
N PHE A 213 -21.59 5.85 0.39
CA PHE A 213 -21.51 7.00 -0.51
C PHE A 213 -22.83 7.38 -1.23
N PRO A 214 -23.92 7.68 -0.50
CA PRO A 214 -25.23 7.96 -1.10
C PRO A 214 -25.26 9.20 -2.00
N LYS A 215 -24.39 10.20 -1.77
CA LYS A 215 -24.30 11.40 -2.63
C LYS A 215 -23.45 11.20 -3.89
N GLY A 216 -22.95 9.98 -4.13
CA GLY A 216 -22.01 9.70 -5.21
C GLY A 216 -20.64 10.35 -4.96
N GLY A 217 -19.71 10.12 -5.89
CA GLY A 217 -18.38 10.71 -5.90
C GLY A 217 -18.04 11.21 -7.30
N LYS A 218 -16.87 11.83 -7.47
CA LYS A 218 -16.33 12.13 -8.80
C LYS A 218 -16.25 10.81 -9.60
N GLU A 219 -16.65 10.83 -10.88
CA GLU A 219 -16.44 9.67 -11.74
C GLU A 219 -14.93 9.38 -11.82
N PRO A 220 -14.49 8.11 -11.69
CA PRO A 220 -13.08 7.77 -11.80
C PRO A 220 -12.59 8.23 -13.17
N LYS A 221 -11.54 9.06 -13.19
CA LYS A 221 -10.87 9.42 -14.44
C LYS A 221 -10.22 8.16 -15.00
N CYS A 222 -10.81 7.60 -16.05
CA CYS A 222 -10.24 6.52 -16.85
C CYS A 222 -8.92 6.95 -17.51
#